data_AF-A0A4S3IZ49-F1
#
_entry.id   AF-A0A4S3IZ49-F1
#
_cell.length_a   1.000
_cell.length_b   1.000
_cell.length_c   1.000
_cell.angle_alpha   90.00
_cell.angle_beta   90.00
_cell.angle_gamma   90.00
#
_symmetry.space_group_name_H-M   'P 1'
#
loop_
_entity.id
_entity.type
_entity.pdbx_description
1 polymer ?
#
loop_
_entity_poly.entity_id
_entity_poly.type
_entity_poly.pdbx_seq_one_letter_code
_entity_poly.pdbx_strand_id
1 'polypeptide(L)'
;MTRFPEMGVQIIAAARQSLFPYSLDCSYCDWWTVYRVGQRVANHFAYQDRIFLGGDAVRTHTPKGGQGMNVSMQDAFNLGCKLAGVIRGQLHRSVLQTYESKYIHTI
;
A
#
# COMPACT_ATOMS: atom_id res chain seq x y z
N MET A 1 25.39 -15.24 -10.13
CA MET A 1 24.39 -15.28 -11.23
C MET A 1 23.30 -16.27 -10.81
N THR A 2 22.27 -15.79 -10.13
CA THR A 2 21.27 -16.64 -9.47
C THR A 2 20.29 -17.16 -10.51
N ARG A 3 20.21 -18.49 -10.65
CA ARG A 3 19.31 -19.19 -11.59
C ARG A 3 17.86 -18.91 -11.18
N PHE A 4 16.99 -18.63 -12.15
CA PHE A 4 15.56 -18.46 -11.91
C PHE A 4 14.98 -19.70 -11.19
N PRO A 5 14.26 -19.54 -10.06
CA PRO A 5 13.56 -20.65 -9.42
C PRO A 5 12.41 -21.17 -10.29
N GLU A 6 12.02 -22.45 -10.15
CA GLU A 6 11.04 -23.14 -11.00
C GLU A 6 9.70 -22.38 -11.17
N MET A 7 9.23 -21.70 -10.12
CA MET A 7 8.00 -20.91 -10.16
C MET A 7 8.09 -19.71 -11.13
N GLY A 8 9.29 -19.13 -11.31
CA GLY A 8 9.52 -18.04 -12.27
C GLY A 8 9.39 -18.51 -13.73
N VAL A 9 9.63 -19.79 -14.01
CA VAL A 9 9.52 -20.38 -15.35
C VAL A 9 8.06 -20.39 -15.82
N GLN A 10 7.12 -20.70 -14.92
CA GLN A 10 5.68 -20.72 -15.24
C GLN A 10 5.14 -19.32 -15.57
N ILE A 11 5.60 -18.29 -14.85
CA ILE A 11 5.21 -16.90 -15.09
C ILE A 11 5.70 -16.44 -16.48
N ILE A 12 6.96 -16.74 -16.82
CA ILE A 12 7.53 -16.39 -18.13
C ILE A 12 6.81 -17.13 -19.27
N ALA A 13 6.45 -18.41 -19.07
CA ALA A 13 5.69 -19.17 -20.05
C ALA A 13 4.30 -18.54 -20.31
N ALA A 14 3.57 -18.19 -19.25
CA ALA A 14 2.27 -17.52 -19.37
C ALA A 14 2.38 -16.14 -20.04
N ALA A 15 3.44 -15.38 -19.73
CA ALA A 15 3.71 -14.10 -20.38
C ALA A 15 4.00 -14.26 -21.88
N ARG A 16 4.83 -15.24 -22.27
CA ARG A 16 5.09 -15.56 -23.70
C ARG A 16 3.82 -15.90 -24.46
N GLN A 17 2.93 -16.70 -23.85
CA GLN A 17 1.65 -17.04 -24.46
C GLN A 17 0.76 -15.79 -24.64
N SER A 18 0.76 -14.90 -23.65
CA SER A 18 -0.06 -13.67 -23.67
C SER A 18 0.44 -12.62 -24.66
N LEU A 19 1.74 -12.65 -25.01
CA LEU A 19 2.38 -11.69 -25.91
C LEU A 19 2.41 -12.13 -27.38
N PHE A 20 1.98 -13.35 -27.72
CA PHE A 20 1.96 -13.85 -29.10
C PHE A 20 1.26 -12.85 -30.06
N PRO A 21 1.84 -12.52 -31.22
CA PRO A 21 3.00 -13.15 -31.86
C PRO A 21 4.37 -12.59 -31.47
N TYR A 22 4.45 -11.65 -30.53
CA TYR A 22 5.72 -11.09 -30.08
C TYR A 22 6.48 -12.08 -29.19
N SER A 23 7.81 -12.09 -29.32
CA SER A 23 8.70 -12.94 -28.52
C SER A 23 9.15 -12.20 -27.25
N LEU A 24 9.24 -12.95 -26.15
CA LEU A 24 9.80 -12.49 -24.87
C LEU A 24 10.93 -13.43 -24.45
N ASP A 25 12.15 -12.90 -24.40
CA ASP A 25 13.30 -13.59 -23.82
C ASP A 25 13.72 -12.89 -22.52
N CYS A 26 13.96 -13.67 -21.47
CA CYS A 26 14.25 -13.17 -20.13
C CYS A 26 15.42 -13.95 -19.58
N SER A 27 16.62 -13.38 -19.76
CA SER A 27 17.88 -13.96 -19.29
C SER A 27 18.13 -13.71 -17.80
N TYR A 28 17.50 -12.68 -17.24
CA TYR A 28 17.71 -12.22 -15.86
C TYR A 28 16.46 -11.51 -15.31
N CYS A 29 16.19 -11.68 -14.01
CA CYS A 29 15.12 -11.02 -13.26
C CYS A 29 15.63 -10.67 -11.87
N ASP A 30 15.65 -9.38 -11.56
CA ASP A 30 16.06 -8.88 -10.25
C ASP A 30 15.10 -9.28 -9.13
N TRP A 31 13.80 -9.30 -9.42
CA TRP A 31 12.78 -9.56 -8.42
C TRP A 31 11.46 -10.05 -9.02
N TRP A 32 10.84 -11.01 -8.34
CA TRP A 32 9.49 -11.46 -8.62
C TRP A 32 8.75 -11.77 -7.30
N THR A 33 7.42 -11.71 -7.34
CA THR A 33 6.57 -12.09 -6.20
C THR A 33 5.22 -12.61 -6.66
N VAL A 34 4.48 -13.24 -5.75
CA VAL A 34 3.06 -13.57 -5.92
C VAL A 34 2.24 -12.61 -5.07
N TYR A 35 1.49 -11.74 -5.72
CA TYR A 35 0.52 -10.88 -5.03
C TYR A 35 -0.87 -11.50 -5.08
N ARG A 36 -1.48 -11.77 -3.93
CA ARG A 36 -2.88 -12.16 -3.86
C ARG A 36 -3.78 -10.93 -3.82
N VAL A 37 -4.71 -10.86 -4.77
CA VAL A 37 -5.67 -9.76 -4.85
C VAL A 37 -6.60 -9.82 -3.65
N GLY A 38 -6.58 -8.76 -2.84
CA GLY A 38 -7.49 -8.58 -1.72
C GLY A 38 -7.61 -7.10 -1.38
N GLN A 39 -8.84 -6.62 -1.23
CA GLN A 39 -9.13 -5.28 -0.73
C GLN A 39 -9.74 -5.40 0.66
N ARG A 40 -9.11 -4.76 1.64
CA ARG A 40 -9.55 -4.77 3.04
C ARG A 40 -9.39 -3.36 3.59
N VAL A 41 -10.29 -2.95 4.47
CA VAL A 41 -10.19 -1.70 5.22
C VAL A 41 -10.54 -1.98 6.67
N ALA A 42 -9.79 -1.43 7.62
CA ALA A 42 -10.07 -1.53 9.05
C ALA A 42 -11.24 -0.62 9.43
N ASN A 43 -12.01 -1.00 10.45
CA ASN A 43 -13.10 -0.15 10.94
C ASN A 43 -12.59 1.08 11.70
N HIS A 44 -11.41 0.95 12.31
CA HIS A 44 -10.80 1.99 13.13
C HIS A 44 -9.33 2.22 12.78
N PHE A 45 -8.95 3.49 12.72
CA PHE A 45 -7.61 3.94 12.33
C PHE A 45 -6.86 4.54 13.52
N ALA A 46 -7.56 4.85 14.61
CA ALA A 46 -7.00 5.39 15.83
C ALA A 46 -7.63 4.77 17.08
N TYR A 47 -6.87 4.78 18.18
CA TYR A 47 -7.38 4.45 19.51
C TYR A 47 -7.02 5.56 20.49
N GLN A 48 -8.04 6.15 21.11
CA GLN A 48 -7.95 7.20 22.14
C GLN A 48 -7.03 8.38 21.78
N ASP A 49 -6.96 8.77 20.49
CA ASP A 49 -6.07 9.84 20.01
C ASP A 49 -4.59 9.65 20.45
N ARG A 50 -4.14 8.39 20.57
CA ARG A 50 -2.80 8.01 21.06
C ARG A 50 -2.12 6.98 20.18
N ILE A 51 -2.86 5.99 19.74
CA ILE A 51 -2.36 4.94 18.86
C ILE A 51 -3.00 5.16 17.50
N PHE A 52 -2.19 5.19 16.45
CA PHE A 52 -2.64 5.43 15.09
C PHE A 52 -2.09 4.34 14.18
N LEU A 53 -2.93 3.88 13.26
CA LEU A 53 -2.58 2.94 12.21
C LEU A 53 -2.79 3.61 10.85
N GLY A 54 -1.88 3.40 9.91
CA GLY A 54 -1.93 4.00 8.58
C GLY A 54 -1.36 3.07 7.51
N GLY A 55 -1.69 3.34 6.25
CA GLY A 55 -1.24 2.53 5.12
C GLY A 55 -1.76 1.09 5.15
N ASP A 56 -0.93 0.13 4.74
CA ASP A 56 -1.32 -1.28 4.60
C ASP A 56 -1.82 -1.95 5.89
N ALA A 57 -1.52 -1.36 7.07
CA ALA A 57 -2.06 -1.82 8.35
C ALA A 57 -3.60 -1.64 8.46
N VAL A 58 -4.14 -0.64 7.77
CA VAL A 58 -5.58 -0.31 7.80
C VAL A 58 -6.24 -0.44 6.44
N ARG A 59 -5.47 -0.54 5.35
CA ARG A 59 -6.03 -0.64 4.00
C ARG A 59 -5.13 -1.41 3.05
N THR A 60 -5.61 -2.51 2.51
CA THR A 60 -4.93 -3.17 1.38
C THR A 60 -5.66 -2.84 0.11
N HIS A 61 -4.92 -2.40 -0.92
CA HIS A 61 -5.48 -2.09 -2.23
C HIS A 61 -5.07 -3.14 -3.25
N THR A 62 -5.81 -3.24 -4.34
CA THR A 62 -5.35 -4.04 -5.47
C THR A 62 -4.15 -3.34 -6.14
N PRO A 63 -3.11 -4.07 -6.59
CA PRO A 63 -1.95 -3.49 -7.24
C PRO A 63 -2.31 -2.81 -8.57
N LYS A 64 -3.43 -3.25 -9.17
CA LYS A 64 -3.94 -2.73 -10.45
C LYS A 64 -4.09 -1.21 -10.46
N GLY A 65 -4.40 -0.60 -9.32
CA GLY A 65 -4.56 0.85 -9.20
C GLY A 65 -3.29 1.64 -8.88
N GLY A 66 -2.16 0.96 -8.60
CA GLY A 66 -0.91 1.63 -8.19
C GLY A 66 -1.02 2.46 -6.90
N GLN A 67 -2.03 2.20 -6.07
CA GLN A 67 -2.39 3.07 -4.94
C GLN A 67 -1.70 2.71 -3.61
N GLY A 68 -1.17 1.50 -3.45
CA GLY A 68 -0.70 1.00 -2.14
C GLY A 68 0.25 1.97 -1.43
N MET A 69 1.38 2.29 -2.07
CA MET A 69 2.37 3.20 -1.49
C MET A 69 1.87 4.65 -1.44
N ASN A 70 1.19 5.12 -2.48
CA ASN A 70 0.74 6.52 -2.59
C ASN A 70 -0.25 6.89 -1.49
N VAL A 71 -1.21 6.01 -1.20
CA VAL A 71 -2.20 6.22 -0.14
C VAL A 71 -1.53 6.14 1.23
N SER A 72 -0.62 5.18 1.43
CA SER A 72 0.14 5.05 2.68
C SER A 72 0.96 6.30 3.01
N MET A 73 1.60 6.92 2.02
CA MET A 73 2.34 8.17 2.22
C MET A 73 1.42 9.35 2.55
N GLN A 74 0.23 9.41 1.94
CA GLN A 74 -0.75 10.46 2.26
C GLN A 74 -1.28 10.34 3.69
N ASP A 75 -1.52 9.11 4.17
CA ASP A 75 -1.91 8.86 5.57
C ASP A 75 -0.83 9.37 6.54
N ALA A 76 0.43 9.04 6.26
CA ALA A 76 1.56 9.47 7.08
C ALA A 76 1.72 11.00 7.07
N PHE A 77 1.59 11.65 5.91
CA PHE A 77 1.67 13.10 5.81
C PHE A 77 0.55 13.79 6.59
N ASN A 78 -0.69 13.32 6.43
CA ASN A 78 -1.86 13.86 7.13
C ASN A 78 -1.70 13.77 8.66
N LEU A 79 -1.34 12.59 9.17
CA LEU A 79 -1.15 12.38 10.61
C LEU A 79 0.08 13.12 11.14
N GLY A 80 1.20 13.09 10.40
CA GLY A 80 2.47 13.69 10.80
C GLY A 80 2.37 15.20 11.04
N CYS A 81 1.71 15.92 10.13
CA CYS A 81 1.51 17.36 10.32
C CYS A 81 0.66 17.68 11.57
N LYS A 82 -0.38 16.89 11.84
CA LYS A 82 -1.25 17.08 13.02
C LYS A 82 -0.50 16.78 14.32
N LEU A 83 0.22 15.67 14.37
CA LEU A 83 1.04 15.29 15.53
C LEU A 83 2.09 16.35 15.83
N ALA A 84 2.80 16.82 14.81
CA ALA A 84 3.80 17.87 14.98
C ALA A 84 3.20 19.16 15.57
N GLY A 85 2.04 19.60 15.07
CA GLY A 85 1.34 20.77 15.60
C GLY A 85 0.87 20.59 17.05
N VAL A 86 0.37 19.41 17.43
CA VAL A 86 -0.05 19.12 18.82
C VAL A 86 1.15 19.05 19.76
N ILE A 87 2.22 18.36 19.39
CA ILE A 87 3.45 18.22 20.21
C ILE A 87 4.09 19.59 20.46
N ARG A 88 4.05 20.48 19.47
CA ARG A 88 4.58 21.86 19.58
C ARG A 88 3.63 22.83 20.30
N GLY A 89 2.45 22.38 20.74
CA GLY A 89 1.45 23.24 21.37
C GLY A 89 0.77 24.24 20.42
N GLN A 90 0.92 24.06 19.10
CA GLN A 90 0.36 24.93 18.05
C GLN A 90 -1.08 24.54 17.68
N LEU A 91 -1.45 23.28 17.92
CA LEU A 91 -2.78 22.74 17.64
C LEU A 91 -3.36 22.07 18.89
N HIS A 92 -4.67 22.17 19.06
CA HIS A 92 -5.37 21.44 20.12
C HIS A 92 -5.42 19.93 19.80
N ARG A 93 -5.38 19.09 20.83
CA ARG A 93 -5.35 17.62 20.70
C ARG A 93 -6.52 17.06 19.90
N SER A 94 -7.70 17.70 19.97
CA SER A 94 -8.91 17.29 19.24
C SER A 94 -8.71 17.25 17.72
N VAL A 95 -7.72 17.96 17.16
CA VAL A 95 -7.39 17.87 15.73
C VAL A 95 -6.99 16.45 15.32
N LEU A 96 -6.45 15.63 16.22
CA LEU A 96 -6.07 14.24 15.94
C LEU A 96 -7.29 13.36 15.57
N GLN A 97 -8.48 13.66 16.11
CA GLN A 97 -9.73 12.95 15.79
C GLN A 97 -10.11 13.08 14.31
N THR A 98 -9.65 14.16 13.66
CA THR A 98 -9.88 14.38 12.22
C THR A 98 -9.02 13.47 11.33
N TYR A 99 -8.08 12.70 11.89
CA TYR A 99 -7.32 11.71 11.13
C TYR A 99 -8.25 10.59 10.65
N GLU A 100 -9.03 10.00 11.56
CA GLU A 100 -9.94 8.90 11.26
C GLU A 100 -11.20 9.39 10.52
N SER A 101 -11.75 10.54 10.93
CA SER A 101 -13.00 11.09 10.36
C SER A 101 -12.94 11.35 8.85
N LYS A 102 -11.76 11.61 8.29
CA LYS A 102 -11.60 11.84 6.84
C LYS A 102 -11.83 10.58 5.97
N TYR A 103 -11.77 9.38 6.55
CA TYR A 103 -11.79 8.13 5.76
C TYR A 103 -13.10 7.34 5.88
N ILE A 104 -14.01 7.74 6.78
CA ILE A 104 -15.31 7.06 7.00
C ILE A 104 -16.38 7.47 5.97
N HIS A 105 -16.14 8.50 5.15
CA HIS A 105 -17.15 9.05 4.22
C HIS A 105 -16.83 8.93 2.72
N THR A 106 -15.77 8.20 2.34
CA THR A 106 -15.35 8.11 0.93
C THR A 106 -15.16 6.68 0.47
N ILE A 107 -16.16 5.83 0.74
CA ILE A 107 -16.32 4.52 0.10
C ILE A 107 -17.76 4.37 -0.37
#